data_AF-A0A3M7ETP3-F1
#
_entry.id   AF-A0A3M7ETP3-F1
#
_cell.length_a   1.000
_cell.length_b   1.000
_cell.length_c   1.000
_cell.angle_alpha   90.00
_cell.angle_beta   90.00
_cell.angle_gamma   90.00
#
_symmetry.space_group_name_H-M   'P 1'
#
loop_
_entity.id
_entity.type
_entity.pdbx_description
1 polymer ?
#
loop_
_entity_poly.entity_id
_entity_poly.type
_entity_poly.pdbx_seq_one_letter_code
_entity_poly.pdbx_strand_id
1 'polypeptide(L)'
;MTLTYAFINVASLVLSVTSATPIAAQISARETKVPEKLHCFNACYGVNRTIAEQTIHSFCASYDGVYLNKNGRAGAFRGIFADQEYQPQPNTAEKGKIHMEMLAQDDESCGTQIVPYNVCSDNFWVTINQCNCCKEDGKQGGIWHTPCLLFIYSPGWDGCIGS
;
A
#
# COMPACT_ATOMS: atom_id res chain seq x y z
N MET A 1 14.62 73.55 -11.31
CA MET A 1 14.98 72.20 -10.81
C MET A 1 13.75 71.33 -10.94
N THR A 2 13.78 70.38 -11.87
CA THR A 2 12.69 69.43 -12.12
C THR A 2 13.22 68.04 -11.78
N LEU A 3 12.72 67.44 -10.71
CA LEU A 3 13.08 66.08 -10.29
C LEU A 3 12.09 65.11 -10.93
N THR A 4 12.56 64.27 -11.85
CA THR A 4 11.80 63.17 -12.44
C THR A 4 11.94 61.93 -11.54
N TYR A 5 10.84 61.48 -10.94
CA TYR A 5 10.78 60.21 -10.20
C TYR A 5 10.61 59.05 -11.18
N ALA A 6 11.60 58.15 -11.24
CA ALA A 6 11.49 56.89 -11.95
C ALA A 6 10.78 55.86 -11.05
N PHE A 7 9.60 55.39 -11.46
CA PHE A 7 8.93 54.27 -10.83
C PHE A 7 9.58 52.96 -11.28
N ILE A 8 10.31 52.30 -10.38
CA ILE A 8 10.79 50.93 -10.56
C ILE A 8 9.59 50.01 -10.32
N ASN A 9 9.04 49.44 -11.40
CA ASN A 9 8.05 48.37 -11.31
C ASN A 9 8.78 47.08 -10.90
N VAL A 10 8.75 46.74 -9.61
CA VAL A 10 9.17 45.43 -9.12
C VAL A 10 8.06 44.44 -9.49
N ALA A 11 8.23 43.73 -10.60
CA ALA A 11 7.38 42.62 -10.97
C ALA A 11 7.62 41.47 -9.98
N SER A 12 6.80 41.41 -8.91
CA SER A 12 6.75 40.27 -8.02
C SER A 12 6.27 39.05 -8.79
N LEU A 13 7.21 38.16 -9.12
CA LEU A 13 6.92 36.84 -9.64
C LEU A 13 6.28 36.02 -8.51
N VAL A 14 4.95 36.05 -8.40
CA VAL A 14 4.21 35.14 -7.53
C VAL A 14 4.33 33.75 -8.14
N LEU A 15 5.33 32.97 -7.72
CA LEU A 15 5.33 31.53 -7.93
C LEU A 15 4.13 30.98 -7.15
N SER A 16 3.00 30.83 -7.83
CA SER A 16 1.88 30.07 -7.34
C SER A 16 2.33 28.62 -7.17
N VAL A 17 2.80 28.28 -5.98
CA VAL A 17 2.98 26.90 -5.56
C VAL A 17 1.58 26.32 -5.47
N THR A 18 1.12 25.68 -6.54
CA THR A 18 -0.09 24.87 -6.53
C THR A 18 0.18 23.69 -5.58
N SER A 19 -0.16 23.86 -4.31
CA SER A 19 -0.24 22.78 -3.35
C SER A 19 -1.31 21.82 -3.85
N ALA A 20 -0.88 20.74 -4.50
CA ALA A 20 -1.78 19.65 -4.86
C ALA A 20 -2.45 19.14 -3.58
N THR A 21 -3.76 19.33 -3.47
CA THR A 21 -4.56 18.84 -2.34
C THR A 21 -4.47 17.32 -2.29
N PRO A 22 -4.17 16.71 -1.12
CA PRO A 22 -4.21 15.27 -0.96
C PRO A 22 -5.60 14.72 -1.32
N ILE A 23 -5.62 13.57 -1.99
CA ILE A 23 -6.87 12.91 -2.41
C ILE A 23 -7.04 11.67 -1.54
N ALA A 24 -8.22 11.50 -0.94
CA ALA A 24 -8.55 10.27 -0.25
C ALA A 24 -8.64 9.13 -1.27
N ALA A 25 -7.88 8.05 -1.05
CA ALA A 25 -8.01 6.85 -1.85
C ALA A 25 -9.45 6.33 -1.73
N GLN A 26 -10.10 6.08 -2.87
CA GLN A 26 -11.50 5.61 -2.92
C GLN A 26 -11.64 4.16 -3.39
N ILE A 27 -10.53 3.46 -3.55
CA ILE A 27 -10.50 2.15 -4.19
C ILE A 27 -10.80 1.10 -3.12
N SER A 28 -12.08 0.78 -2.92
CA SER A 28 -12.51 -0.39 -2.14
C SER A 28 -12.82 -1.52 -3.12
N ALA A 29 -11.98 -2.55 -3.10
CA ALA A 29 -12.08 -3.66 -4.04
C ALA A 29 -13.12 -4.67 -3.55
N ARG A 30 -14.41 -4.41 -3.87
CA ARG A 30 -15.51 -5.37 -3.72
C ARG A 30 -15.80 -6.14 -5.03
N GLU A 31 -14.81 -6.33 -5.89
CA GLU A 31 -15.02 -6.99 -7.18
C GLU A 31 -14.92 -8.53 -7.10
N THR A 32 -15.89 -9.20 -7.71
CA THR A 32 -16.06 -10.67 -7.76
C THR A 32 -15.32 -11.35 -8.92
N LYS A 33 -14.70 -10.59 -9.81
CA LYS A 33 -13.82 -11.11 -10.86
C LYS A 33 -12.36 -10.92 -10.45
N VAL A 34 -11.50 -11.87 -10.84
CA VAL A 34 -10.05 -11.73 -10.66
C VAL A 34 -9.60 -10.49 -11.45
N PRO A 35 -9.16 -9.41 -10.79
CA PRO A 35 -8.84 -8.18 -11.47
C PRO A 35 -7.54 -8.38 -12.24
N GLU A 36 -7.47 -7.79 -13.44
CA GLU A 36 -6.39 -7.99 -14.42
C GLU A 36 -4.99 -7.65 -13.91
N LYS A 37 -4.88 -6.99 -12.75
CA LYS A 37 -3.62 -6.57 -12.14
C LYS A 37 -3.31 -7.24 -10.80
N LEU A 38 -3.93 -8.39 -10.51
CA LEU A 38 -3.54 -9.26 -9.41
C LEU A 38 -2.52 -10.31 -9.90
N HIS A 39 -1.36 -10.34 -9.25
CA HIS A 39 -0.35 -11.37 -9.45
C HIS A 39 -0.21 -12.23 -8.20
N CYS A 40 -0.58 -13.50 -8.28
CA CYS A 40 -0.45 -14.43 -7.16
C CYS A 40 0.93 -15.09 -7.13
N PHE A 41 1.53 -15.17 -5.94
CA PHE A 41 2.78 -15.91 -5.73
C PHE A 41 2.54 -17.42 -5.77
N ASN A 42 3.58 -18.25 -5.77
CA ASN A 42 3.41 -19.69 -5.59
C ASN A 42 2.84 -19.99 -4.19
N ALA A 43 2.08 -21.09 -4.08
CA ALA A 43 1.59 -21.55 -2.78
C ALA A 43 2.78 -22.01 -1.91
N CYS A 44 2.87 -21.50 -0.69
CA CYS A 44 3.90 -21.86 0.27
C CYS A 44 3.26 -22.28 1.59
N TYR A 45 4.00 -23.00 2.43
CA TYR A 45 3.62 -23.17 3.83
C TYR A 45 3.68 -21.81 4.52
N GLY A 46 2.52 -21.22 4.76
CA GLY A 46 2.35 -19.94 5.47
C GLY A 46 1.52 -20.08 6.73
N VAL A 47 1.27 -18.95 7.39
CA VAL A 47 0.37 -18.84 8.53
C VAL A 47 -1.09 -19.10 8.14
N ASN A 48 -1.94 -19.47 9.11
CA ASN A 48 -3.37 -19.60 8.86
C ASN A 48 -4.06 -18.23 8.63
N ARG A 49 -5.29 -18.30 8.09
CA ARG A 49 -6.10 -17.13 7.75
C ARG A 49 -6.40 -16.21 8.94
N THR A 50 -6.60 -16.76 10.14
CA THR A 50 -6.91 -15.97 11.34
C THR A 50 -5.73 -15.09 11.75
N ILE A 51 -4.51 -15.62 11.69
CA ILE A 51 -3.29 -14.85 11.98
C ILE A 51 -3.10 -13.77 10.90
N ALA A 52 -3.35 -14.11 9.62
CA ALA A 52 -3.32 -13.14 8.53
C ALA A 52 -4.30 -11.98 8.76
N GLU A 53 -5.54 -12.29 9.13
CA GLU A 53 -6.58 -11.30 9.43
C GLU A 53 -6.14 -10.38 10.56
N GLN A 54 -5.71 -10.91 11.70
CA GLN A 54 -5.21 -10.12 12.83
C GLN A 54 -4.04 -9.21 12.44
N THR A 55 -3.13 -9.71 11.62
CA THR A 55 -1.97 -8.96 11.13
C THR A 55 -2.42 -7.81 10.23
N ILE A 56 -3.36 -8.04 9.30
CA ILE A 56 -3.93 -6.98 8.45
C ILE A 56 -4.61 -5.91 9.30
N HIS A 57 -5.43 -6.31 10.28
CA HIS A 57 -6.10 -5.37 11.16
C HIS A 57 -5.08 -4.48 11.91
N SER A 58 -4.05 -5.09 12.50
CA SER A 58 -3.00 -4.36 13.23
C SER A 58 -2.19 -3.43 12.32
N PHE A 59 -1.82 -3.90 11.13
CA PHE A 59 -1.09 -3.12 10.15
C PHE A 59 -1.90 -1.92 9.69
N CYS A 60 -3.12 -2.14 9.18
CA CYS A 60 -3.95 -1.08 8.65
C CYS A 60 -4.42 -0.09 9.72
N ALA A 61 -4.59 -0.51 10.97
CA ALA A 61 -4.89 0.41 12.08
C ALA A 61 -3.70 1.33 12.40
N SER A 62 -2.47 0.80 12.30
CA SER A 62 -1.24 1.56 12.59
C SER A 62 -0.94 2.64 11.56
N TYR A 63 -1.54 2.53 10.36
CA TYR A 63 -1.33 3.44 9.23
C TYR A 63 -2.62 4.11 8.74
N ASP A 64 -3.67 4.15 9.57
CA ASP A 64 -4.93 4.79 9.21
C ASP A 64 -4.72 6.30 8.94
N GLY A 65 -5.14 6.75 7.75
CA GLY A 65 -5.01 8.13 7.32
C GLY A 65 -3.59 8.52 6.87
N VAL A 66 -2.69 7.55 6.67
CA VAL A 66 -1.33 7.84 6.19
C VAL A 66 -1.35 8.44 4.79
N TYR A 67 -0.44 9.38 4.53
CA TYR A 67 -0.24 9.97 3.22
C TYR A 67 0.83 9.19 2.45
N LEU A 68 0.51 8.70 1.26
CA LEU A 68 1.43 8.04 0.35
C LEU A 68 1.62 8.85 -0.94
N ASN A 69 2.85 8.96 -1.42
CA ASN A 69 3.20 9.64 -2.68
C ASN A 69 4.46 9.03 -3.28
N LYS A 70 4.50 8.84 -4.61
CA LYS A 70 5.65 8.27 -5.33
C LYS A 70 6.99 8.97 -5.04
N ASN A 71 6.94 10.30 -4.84
CA ASN A 71 8.11 11.15 -4.64
C ASN A 71 8.51 11.29 -3.16
N GLY A 72 7.72 10.77 -2.21
CA GLY A 72 8.00 10.88 -0.77
C GLY A 72 8.26 12.30 -0.28
N ARG A 73 7.53 13.31 -0.80
CA ARG A 73 7.67 14.71 -0.34
C ARG A 73 7.34 14.83 1.16
N ALA A 74 7.83 15.89 1.81
CA ALA A 74 7.64 16.13 3.23
C ALA A 74 6.17 15.95 3.67
N GLY A 75 5.94 14.98 4.57
CA GLY A 75 4.62 14.60 5.07
C GLY A 75 3.97 13.38 4.41
N ALA A 76 4.58 12.77 3.38
CA ALA A 76 4.08 11.55 2.75
C ALA A 76 5.18 10.48 2.57
N PHE A 77 4.82 9.22 2.80
CA PHE A 77 5.72 8.08 2.59
C PHE A 77 5.66 7.61 1.13
N ARG A 78 6.76 7.09 0.58
CA ARG A 78 6.72 6.38 -0.71
C ARG A 78 5.95 5.06 -0.58
N GLY A 79 6.09 4.43 0.58
CA GLY A 79 5.35 3.26 0.97
C GLY A 79 5.57 2.95 2.45
N ILE A 80 4.80 1.99 2.92
CA ILE A 80 4.83 1.48 4.28
C ILE A 80 4.96 -0.03 4.20
N PHE A 81 5.71 -0.63 5.13
CA PHE A 81 5.86 -2.07 5.18
C PHE A 81 5.95 -2.53 6.63
N ALA A 82 5.56 -3.78 6.86
CA ALA A 82 5.74 -4.46 8.13
C ALA A 82 6.03 -5.93 7.89
N ASP A 83 6.89 -6.46 8.74
CA ASP A 83 7.15 -7.88 8.87
C ASP A 83 6.65 -8.34 10.23
N GLN A 84 5.79 -9.35 10.25
CA GLN A 84 5.36 -10.02 11.47
C GLN A 84 5.88 -11.46 11.46
N GLU A 85 6.87 -11.72 12.28
CA GLU A 85 7.35 -13.09 12.50
C GLU A 85 6.34 -13.86 13.35
N TYR A 86 6.00 -15.08 12.92
CA TYR A 86 5.16 -15.99 13.67
C TYR A 86 5.96 -17.24 14.02
N GLN A 87 6.15 -17.45 15.32
CA GLN A 87 6.75 -18.67 15.85
C GLN A 87 5.63 -19.64 16.24
N PRO A 88 5.51 -20.80 15.56
CA PRO A 88 4.47 -21.77 15.86
C PRO A 88 4.59 -22.35 17.26
N GLN A 89 3.47 -22.79 17.79
CA GLN A 89 3.49 -23.78 18.86
C GLN A 89 4.14 -25.10 18.37
N PRO A 90 4.83 -25.84 19.25
CA PRO A 90 5.40 -27.14 18.90
C PRO A 90 4.36 -28.06 18.25
N ASN A 91 4.78 -28.80 17.21
CA ASN A 91 3.95 -29.75 16.43
C ASN A 91 2.90 -29.12 15.50
N THR A 92 3.02 -27.84 15.15
CA THR A 92 2.24 -27.23 14.06
C THR A 92 3.11 -26.98 12.83
N ALA A 93 2.51 -27.00 11.64
CA ALA A 93 3.19 -26.66 10.39
C ALA A 93 3.25 -25.14 10.13
N GLU A 94 2.72 -24.32 11.06
CA GLU A 94 2.50 -22.88 10.89
C GLU A 94 3.76 -22.06 11.22
N LYS A 95 4.70 -21.97 10.29
CA LYS A 95 5.91 -21.15 10.45
C LYS A 95 6.00 -20.11 9.36
N GLY A 96 6.52 -18.93 9.69
CA GLY A 96 6.91 -17.96 8.68
C GLY A 96 6.86 -16.51 9.15
N LYS A 97 7.28 -15.65 8.24
CA LYS A 97 7.19 -14.20 8.36
C LYS A 97 6.09 -13.70 7.43
N ILE A 98 5.08 -13.04 7.98
CA ILE A 98 4.09 -12.32 7.19
C ILE A 98 4.71 -11.00 6.78
N HIS A 99 4.84 -10.78 5.48
CA HIS A 99 5.24 -9.50 4.92
C HIS A 99 4.02 -8.79 4.35
N MET A 100 3.88 -7.51 4.71
CA MET A 100 2.86 -6.61 4.18
C MET A 100 3.53 -5.33 3.73
N GLU A 101 3.22 -4.88 2.52
CA GLU A 101 3.71 -3.62 2.00
C GLU A 101 2.62 -2.91 1.20
N MET A 102 2.58 -1.59 1.31
CA MET A 102 1.74 -0.71 0.50
C MET A 102 2.59 0.44 -0.06
N LEU A 103 2.58 0.61 -1.38
CA LEU A 103 3.38 1.58 -2.10
C LEU A 103 2.48 2.52 -2.91
N ALA A 104 2.88 3.79 -3.03
CA ALA A 104 2.35 4.65 -4.09
C ALA A 104 2.93 4.22 -5.45
N GLN A 105 2.07 4.06 -6.45
CA GLN A 105 2.52 3.73 -7.80
C GLN A 105 3.20 4.92 -8.49
N ASP A 106 4.08 4.61 -9.44
CA ASP A 106 4.81 5.61 -10.23
C ASP A 106 3.94 6.18 -11.36
N ASP A 107 2.80 6.78 -10.98
CA ASP A 107 1.88 7.47 -11.88
C ASP A 107 1.74 8.92 -11.40
N GLU A 108 2.11 9.89 -12.26
CA GLU A 108 2.04 11.31 -11.93
C GLU A 108 0.61 11.82 -11.71
N SER A 109 -0.38 11.15 -12.29
CA SER A 109 -1.79 11.51 -12.13
C SER A 109 -2.33 11.25 -10.73
N CYS A 110 -1.68 10.37 -9.97
CA CYS A 110 -2.13 9.96 -8.65
C CYS A 110 -1.85 10.97 -7.54
N GLY A 111 -0.86 11.85 -7.68
CA GLY A 111 -0.54 12.82 -6.63
C GLY A 111 -0.28 12.18 -5.25
N THR A 112 -0.72 12.85 -4.17
CA THR A 112 -0.66 12.31 -2.80
C THR A 112 -1.97 11.63 -2.43
N GLN A 113 -1.89 10.37 -2.01
CA GLN A 113 -3.00 9.54 -1.58
C GLN A 113 -3.11 9.55 -0.05
N ILE A 114 -4.29 9.83 0.51
CA ILE A 114 -4.61 9.51 1.91
C ILE A 114 -5.17 8.11 1.93
N VAL A 115 -4.64 7.22 2.77
CA VAL A 115 -5.11 5.83 2.86
C VAL A 115 -5.85 5.60 4.18
N PRO A 116 -7.19 5.57 4.16
CA PRO A 116 -7.96 5.17 5.33
C PRO A 116 -7.88 3.66 5.58
N TYR A 117 -8.19 3.27 6.81
CA TYR A 117 -8.20 1.89 7.28
C TYR A 117 -8.91 0.92 6.33
N ASN A 118 -10.12 1.26 5.87
CA ASN A 118 -10.93 0.39 5.01
C ASN A 118 -10.28 0.18 3.63
N VAL A 119 -9.66 1.21 3.05
CA VAL A 119 -8.91 1.06 1.80
C VAL A 119 -7.73 0.12 2.00
N CYS A 120 -6.99 0.27 3.11
CA CYS A 120 -5.90 -0.64 3.42
C CYS A 120 -6.40 -2.09 3.55
N SER A 121 -7.38 -2.32 4.43
CA SER A 121 -7.87 -3.67 4.76
C SER A 121 -8.54 -4.35 3.56
N ASP A 122 -9.47 -3.67 2.87
CA ASP A 122 -10.20 -4.23 1.74
C ASP A 122 -9.27 -4.66 0.60
N ASN A 123 -8.20 -3.90 0.33
CA ASN A 123 -7.27 -4.21 -0.75
C ASN A 123 -6.34 -5.37 -0.42
N PHE A 124 -5.91 -5.54 0.84
CA PHE A 124 -5.17 -6.75 1.23
C PHE A 124 -6.03 -8.01 1.15
N TRP A 125 -7.33 -7.90 1.44
CA TRP A 125 -8.26 -9.01 1.29
C TRP A 125 -8.47 -9.47 -0.15
N VAL A 126 -8.24 -8.62 -1.16
CA VAL A 126 -8.25 -9.03 -2.58
C VAL A 126 -7.27 -10.16 -2.81
N THR A 127 -6.01 -9.95 -2.41
CA THR A 127 -4.96 -10.95 -2.57
C THR A 127 -5.32 -12.24 -1.83
N ILE A 128 -5.72 -12.17 -0.56
CA ILE A 128 -6.03 -13.37 0.23
C ILE A 128 -7.22 -14.17 -0.34
N ASN A 129 -8.26 -13.48 -0.82
CA ASN A 129 -9.46 -14.16 -1.29
C ASN A 129 -9.31 -14.74 -2.69
N GLN A 130 -8.47 -14.12 -3.52
CA GLN A 130 -8.36 -14.48 -4.93
C GLN A 130 -7.09 -15.25 -5.27
N CYS A 131 -6.02 -15.09 -4.51
CA CYS A 131 -4.86 -15.97 -4.51
C CYS A 131 -5.12 -17.14 -3.56
N ASN A 132 -5.84 -18.14 -4.05
CA ASN A 132 -6.13 -19.37 -3.31
C ASN A 132 -6.15 -20.58 -4.25
N CYS A 133 -5.10 -20.72 -5.07
CA CYS A 133 -4.94 -21.94 -5.85
C CYS A 133 -4.77 -23.11 -4.86
N CYS A 134 -5.48 -24.22 -5.10
CA CYS A 134 -5.42 -25.43 -4.28
C CYS A 134 -6.17 -25.40 -2.92
N LYS A 135 -6.95 -24.35 -2.61
CA LYS A 135 -7.75 -24.26 -1.36
C LYS A 135 -6.90 -24.31 -0.07
N GLU A 136 -5.69 -23.77 -0.13
CA GLU A 136 -4.77 -23.65 1.01
C GLU A 136 -5.20 -22.58 2.04
N ASP A 137 -6.41 -22.03 1.89
CA ASP A 137 -7.07 -21.10 2.82
C ASP A 137 -6.25 -19.82 3.11
N GLY A 138 -5.87 -19.11 2.04
CA GLY A 138 -5.20 -17.81 2.15
C GLY A 138 -3.70 -17.87 2.44
N LYS A 139 -3.08 -19.04 2.36
CA LYS A 139 -1.62 -19.24 2.47
C LYS A 139 -0.83 -18.85 1.23
N GLN A 140 -1.50 -18.34 0.20
CA GLN A 140 -0.85 -17.84 -1.01
C GLN A 140 -0.86 -16.31 -0.98
N GLY A 141 0.32 -15.72 -1.13
CA GLY A 141 0.48 -14.28 -1.23
C GLY A 141 0.28 -13.76 -2.66
N GLY A 142 0.54 -12.47 -2.84
CA GLY A 142 0.52 -11.84 -4.15
C GLY A 142 0.69 -10.33 -4.09
N ILE A 143 0.67 -9.75 -5.29
CA ILE A 143 0.77 -8.32 -5.56
C ILE A 143 -0.54 -7.86 -6.19
N TRP A 144 -1.20 -6.91 -5.54
CA TRP A 144 -2.42 -6.30 -6.04
C TRP A 144 -2.17 -4.85 -6.44
N HIS A 145 -2.36 -4.56 -7.72
CA HIS A 145 -2.22 -3.20 -8.25
C HIS A 145 -3.58 -2.55 -8.43
N THR A 146 -3.78 -1.45 -7.71
CA THR A 146 -4.81 -0.47 -8.04
C THR A 146 -4.26 0.57 -9.03
N PRO A 147 -5.01 1.59 -9.48
CA PRO A 147 -4.43 2.67 -10.28
C PRO A 147 -3.30 3.43 -9.58
N CYS A 148 -3.40 3.69 -8.27
CA CYS A 148 -2.49 4.60 -7.56
C CYS A 148 -1.71 3.98 -6.42
N LEU A 149 -2.13 2.80 -5.95
CA LEU A 149 -1.51 2.06 -4.86
C LEU A 149 -1.19 0.64 -5.30
N LEU A 150 -0.12 0.08 -4.73
CA LEU A 150 0.30 -1.29 -4.90
C LEU A 150 0.33 -1.93 -3.52
N PHE A 151 -0.25 -3.12 -3.40
CA PHE A 151 -0.33 -3.89 -2.16
C PHE A 151 0.41 -5.20 -2.33
N ILE A 152 1.37 -5.50 -1.46
CA ILE A 152 2.11 -6.76 -1.44
C ILE A 152 1.76 -7.49 -0.15
N TYR A 153 1.32 -8.73 -0.27
CA TYR A 153 1.06 -9.60 0.86
C TYR A 153 1.78 -10.93 0.65
N SER A 154 2.53 -11.37 1.65
CA SER A 154 3.14 -12.70 1.66
C SER A 154 3.00 -13.32 3.05
N PRO A 155 2.22 -14.41 3.21
CA PRO A 155 2.06 -15.12 4.49
C PRO A 155 3.27 -15.99 4.88
N GLY A 156 4.34 -15.96 4.08
CA GLY A 156 5.53 -16.78 4.27
C GLY A 156 6.70 -16.23 3.45
N TRP A 157 7.11 -14.98 3.72
CA TRP A 157 8.12 -14.25 2.95
C TRP A 157 9.41 -15.06 2.74
N ASP A 158 9.91 -15.68 3.81
CA ASP A 158 11.16 -16.48 3.76
C ASP A 158 10.94 -17.90 3.20
N GLY A 159 9.68 -18.35 3.08
CA GLY A 159 9.30 -19.65 2.52
C GLY A 159 8.92 -19.62 1.04
N CYS A 160 8.69 -18.43 0.48
CA CYS A 160 8.28 -18.24 -0.92
C CYS A 160 9.37 -17.70 -1.84
N ILE A 161 10.50 -17.21 -1.29
CA ILE A 161 11.65 -16.75 -2.08
C ILE A 161 12.59 -17.95 -2.24
N GLY A 162 12.42 -18.72 -3.32
CA GLY A 162 13.41 -19.72 -3.75
C GLY A 162 12.92 -21.17 -3.92
N SER A 163 11.74 -21.39 -4.51
CA SER A 163 11.39 -22.68 -5.11
C SER A 163 11.54 -22.64 -6.63
#